data_AF-A0A941FTX5-F1
#
_entry.id   AF-A0A941FTX5-F1
#
_cell.length_a   1.000
_cell.length_b   1.000
_cell.length_c   1.000
_cell.angle_alpha   90.00
_cell.angle_beta   90.00
_cell.angle_gamma   90.00
#
_symmetry.space_group_name_H-M   'P 1'
#
loop_
_entity.id
_entity.type
_entity.pdbx_description
1 polymer ?
#
loop_
_entity_poly.entity_id
_entity_poly.type
_entity_poly.pdbx_seq_one_letter_code
_entity_poly.pdbx_strand_id
1 'polypeptide(L)'
;MLEKVSIIIPFQTDNGPRAEAFKWIKQYYERSMPEAELCLGIIDNDKINKSKAVNLAAKKSNKRNFVIADADIVYDPKLIVKAIEVL
;
A
#
# COMPACT_ATOMS: atom_id res chain seq x y z
N MET A 1 12.59 -11.38 3.41
CA MET A 1 12.49 -10.05 4.05
C MET A 1 11.13 -9.38 3.85
N LEU A 2 10.41 -9.70 2.76
CA LEU A 2 9.11 -9.10 2.45
C LEU A 2 8.00 -9.57 3.41
N GLU A 3 8.16 -10.72 4.06
CA GLU A 3 7.28 -11.22 5.13
C GLU A 3 7.17 -10.29 6.34
N LYS A 4 8.09 -9.32 6.47
CA LYS A 4 8.12 -8.27 7.51
C LYS A 4 7.64 -6.91 7.01
N VAL A 5 7.11 -6.84 5.79
CA VAL A 5 6.67 -5.61 5.14
C VAL A 5 5.15 -5.55 5.07
N SER A 6 4.60 -4.39 5.44
CA SER A 6 3.23 -4.00 5.09
C SER A 6 3.28 -2.92 4.02
N ILE A 7 2.70 -3.20 2.85
CA ILE A 7 2.46 -2.23 1.79
C ILE A 7 1.20 -1.45 2.16
N ILE A 8 1.38 -0.18 2.52
CA ILE A 8 0.28 0.71 2.89
C ILE A 8 -0.15 1.49 1.66
N ILE A 9 -1.39 1.27 1.21
CA ILE A 9 -1.98 2.02 0.09
C ILE A 9 -3.15 2.87 0.58
N PRO A 10 -2.99 4.20 0.70
CA PRO A 10 -4.11 5.10 0.95
C PRO A 10 -4.95 5.23 -0.31
N PHE A 11 -6.26 5.04 -0.20
CA PHE A 11 -7.16 5.12 -1.35
C PHE A 11 -8.51 5.73 -0.98
N GLN A 12 -9.03 6.54 -1.89
CA GLN A 12 -10.40 7.00 -1.90
C GLN A 12 -10.91 6.78 -3.33
N THR A 13 -12.05 6.11 -3.45
CA THR A 13 -12.66 5.86 -4.75
C THR A 13 -13.25 7.15 -5.30
N ASP A 14 -13.09 7.35 -6.60
CA ASP A 14 -13.85 8.30 -7.41
C ASP A 14 -14.96 7.59 -8.19
N ASN A 15 -15.09 6.26 -8.01
CA ASN A 15 -15.92 5.35 -8.83
C ASN A 15 -15.65 5.49 -10.34
N GLY A 16 -14.42 5.87 -10.68
CA GLY A 16 -13.97 6.13 -12.04
C GLY A 16 -12.69 5.37 -12.40
N PRO A 17 -11.92 5.85 -13.39
CA PRO A 17 -10.72 5.18 -13.89
C PRO A 17 -9.67 4.89 -12.82
N ARG A 18 -9.62 5.71 -11.76
CA ARG A 18 -8.70 5.52 -10.65
C ARG A 18 -9.02 4.23 -9.86
N ALA A 19 -10.30 3.86 -9.75
CA ALA A 19 -10.70 2.61 -9.10
C ALA A 19 -10.22 1.37 -9.87
N GLU A 20 -10.27 1.40 -11.21
CA GLU A 20 -9.75 0.32 -12.05
C GLU A 20 -8.22 0.24 -12.00
N ALA A 21 -7.53 1.39 -12.05
CA ALA A 21 -6.08 1.44 -11.84
C ALA A 21 -5.70 0.85 -10.48
N PHE A 22 -6.39 1.26 -9.40
CA PHE A 22 -6.15 0.73 -8.07
C PHE A 22 -6.41 -0.79 -7.97
N LYS A 23 -7.42 -1.31 -8.68
CA LYS A 23 -7.67 -2.76 -8.76
C LYS A 23 -6.47 -3.49 -9.37
N TRP A 24 -5.89 -2.96 -10.44
CA TRP A 24 -4.68 -3.51 -11.03
C TRP A 24 -3.48 -3.44 -10.07
N ILE A 25 -3.30 -2.30 -9.37
CA ILE A 25 -2.22 -2.12 -8.39
C ILE A 25 -2.30 -3.15 -7.26
N LYS A 26 -3.49 -3.41 -6.70
CA LYS A 26 -3.67 -4.48 -5.70
C LYS A 26 -3.21 -5.83 -6.22
N GLN A 27 -3.63 -6.19 -7.44
CA GLN A 27 -3.25 -7.45 -8.06
C GLN A 27 -1.73 -7.53 -8.33
N TYR A 28 -1.09 -6.40 -8.65
CA TYR A 28 0.36 -6.37 -8.81
C TYR A 28 1.07 -6.73 -7.50
N TYR A 29 0.71 -6.09 -6.38
CA TYR A 29 1.34 -6.35 -5.08
C TYR A 29 1.07 -7.79 -4.61
N GLU A 30 -0.16 -8.29 -4.76
CA GLU A 30 -0.53 -9.67 -4.42
C GLU A 30 0.30 -10.71 -5.20
N ARG A 31 0.61 -10.45 -6.48
CA ARG A 31 1.37 -11.39 -7.32
C ARG A 31 2.89 -11.25 -7.17
N SER A 32 3.39 -10.02 -7.09
CA SER A 32 4.83 -9.74 -7.08
C SER A 32 5.45 -9.85 -5.69
N MET A 33 4.65 -9.67 -4.64
CA MET A 33 5.08 -9.67 -3.24
C MET A 33 4.08 -10.45 -2.36
N PRO A 34 3.81 -11.74 -2.64
CA PRO A 34 2.80 -12.52 -1.93
C PRO A 34 3.06 -12.67 -0.43
N GLU A 35 4.32 -12.49 0.00
CA GLU A 35 4.73 -12.54 1.42
C GLU A 35 4.45 -11.23 2.17
N ALA A 36 4.36 -10.11 1.44
CA ALA A 36 4.10 -8.81 2.03
C ALA A 36 2.61 -8.67 2.37
N GLU A 37 2.33 -8.01 3.49
CA GLU A 37 0.96 -7.70 3.88
C GLU A 37 0.45 -6.51 3.07
N LEU A 38 -0.69 -6.64 2.39
CA LEU A 38 -1.32 -5.52 1.70
C LEU A 38 -2.32 -4.82 2.64
N CYS A 39 -2.01 -3.60 3.06
CA CYS A 39 -2.82 -2.82 4.00
C CYS A 39 -3.47 -1.62 3.33
N LEU A 40 -4.80 -1.65 3.21
CA LEU A 40 -5.53 -0.60 2.52
C LEU A 40 -6.06 0.46 3.50
N GLY A 41 -5.72 1.71 3.22
CA GLY A 41 -6.20 2.89 3.93
C GLY A 41 -7.37 3.50 3.20
N ILE A 42 -8.57 2.92 3.33
CA ILE A 42 -9.76 3.40 2.62
C ILE A 42 -10.40 4.57 3.41
N ILE A 43 -10.62 5.69 2.73
CA ILE A 43 -11.44 6.81 3.23
C ILE A 43 -12.63 6.99 2.32
N ASP A 44 -13.81 7.12 2.93
CA ASP A 44 -15.08 7.38 2.26
C ASP A 44 -15.75 8.61 2.87
N ASN A 45 -15.11 9.77 2.69
CA ASN A 45 -15.54 11.06 3.22
C ASN A 45 -15.41 12.14 2.13
N ASP A 46 -16.19 13.21 2.25
CA ASP A 46 -16.15 14.38 1.35
C ASP A 46 -14.79 15.09 1.31
N LYS A 47 -13.92 14.85 2.31
CA LYS A 47 -12.58 15.45 2.40
C LYS A 47 -11.49 14.39 2.32
N ILE A 48 -10.65 14.53 1.29
CA ILE A 48 -9.46 13.69 1.09
C ILE A 48 -8.42 14.03 2.17
N ASN A 49 -7.92 12.99 2.86
CA ASN A 49 -6.79 13.13 3.78
C ASN A 49 -5.88 11.90 3.71
N LYS A 50 -4.80 12.00 2.92
CA LYS A 50 -3.83 10.91 2.71
C LYS A 50 -3.21 10.43 4.03
N SER A 51 -2.80 11.34 4.91
CA SER A 51 -2.16 10.97 6.18
C SER A 51 -3.10 10.20 7.10
N LYS A 52 -4.39 10.56 7.14
CA LYS A 52 -5.41 9.79 7.88
C LYS A 52 -5.56 8.38 7.32
N ALA A 53 -5.56 8.22 6.00
CA ALA A 53 -5.69 6.92 5.33
C ALA A 53 -4.49 6.02 5.67
N VAL A 54 -3.27 6.58 5.56
CA VAL A 54 -2.03 5.89 5.95
C VAL A 54 -2.08 5.44 7.41
N ASN A 55 -2.47 6.32 8.33
CA ASN A 55 -2.54 5.99 9.75
C ASN A 55 -3.59 4.91 10.05
N LEU A 56 -4.73 4.90 9.35
CA LEU A 56 -5.74 3.86 9.50
C LEU A 56 -5.24 2.49 9.01
N ALA A 57 -4.50 2.47 7.89
CA ALA A 57 -3.88 1.24 7.38
C ALA A 57 -2.75 0.75 8.31
N ALA A 58 -1.86 1.64 8.75
CA ALA A 58 -0.77 1.32 9.66
C ALA A 58 -1.27 0.69 10.98
N LYS A 59 -2.37 1.21 11.54
CA LYS A 59 -2.99 0.64 12.76
C LYS A 59 -3.52 -0.78 12.59
N LYS A 60 -3.84 -1.20 11.36
CA LYS A 60 -4.36 -2.54 11.04
C LYS A 60 -3.26 -3.50 10.59
N SER A 61 -2.09 -2.97 10.27
CA SER A 61 -0.95 -3.74 9.80
C SER A 61 -0.27 -4.47 10.95
N ASN A 62 0.31 -5.64 10.65
CA ASN A 62 0.91 -6.53 11.65
C ASN A 62 2.42 -6.71 11.44
N LYS A 63 3.02 -5.97 10.50
CA LYS A 63 4.44 -6.10 10.18
C LYS A 63 5.25 -4.91 10.69
N ARG A 64 6.58 -5.05 10.60
CA ARG A 64 7.53 -4.10 11.21
C ARG A 64 7.87 -2.94 10.27
N ASN A 65 8.01 -3.22 8.98
CA ASN A 65 8.44 -2.23 8.00
C ASN A 65 7.25 -1.76 7.17
N PHE A 66 7.02 -0.45 7.11
CA PHE A 66 5.94 0.13 6.33
C PHE A 66 6.46 0.75 5.04
N VAL A 67 5.91 0.28 3.92
CA VAL A 67 6.14 0.88 2.60
C VAL A 67 4.87 1.60 2.21
N ILE A 68 4.89 2.93 2.20
CA ILE A 68 3.75 3.73 1.77
C ILE A 68 3.81 3.85 0.24
N ALA A 69 2.83 3.29 -0.44
CA ALA A 69 2.68 3.33 -1.89
C ALA A 69 1.43 4.11 -2.26
N ASP A 70 1.53 5.02 -3.24
CA ASP A 70 0.33 5.63 -3.80
C ASP A 70 -0.47 4.62 -4.64
N ALA A 71 -1.77 4.85 -4.79
CA ALA A 71 -2.71 3.93 -5.43
C ALA A 71 -2.55 3.79 -6.96
N ASP A 72 -1.50 4.40 -7.51
CA ASP A 72 -1.11 4.44 -8.92
C ASP A 72 0.40 4.17 -9.11
N ILE A 73 1.11 3.72 -8.07
CA ILE A 73 2.54 3.41 -8.11
C ILE A 73 2.78 1.94 -7.78
N VAL A 74 3.81 1.37 -8.42
CA VAL A 74 4.38 0.07 -8.07
C VAL A 74 5.86 0.21 -7.71
N TYR A 75 6.31 -0.62 -6.79
CA TYR A 75 7.73 -0.72 -6.44
C TYR A 75 8.29 -2.07 -6.91
N ASP A 76 9.55 -2.08 -7.35
CA ASP A 76 10.31 -3.32 -7.54
C ASP A 76 10.54 -3.98 -6.16
N PRO A 77 10.12 -5.25 -5.96
CA PRO A 77 10.38 -5.98 -4.72
C PRO A 77 11.85 -5.94 -4.28
N LYS A 78 12.79 -5.98 -5.23
CA LYS A 78 14.23 -5.93 -4.95
C LYS A 78 14.66 -4.58 -4.39
N LEU A 79 14.03 -3.49 -4.83
CA LEU A 79 14.30 -2.15 -4.32
C LEU A 79 13.86 -2.02 -2.86
N ILE A 80 12.69 -2.57 -2.51
CA ILE A 80 12.21 -2.60 -1.12
C ILE A 80 13.18 -3.36 -0.22
N VAL A 81 13.65 -4.54 -0.67
CA VAL A 81 14.61 -5.34 0.11
C VAL A 81 15.89 -4.55 0.38
N LYS A 82 16.47 -3.93 -0.65
CA LYS A 82 17.67 -3.09 -0.53
C LYS A 82 17.44 -1.87 0.38
N ALA A 83 16.26 -1.25 0.30
CA ALA A 83 15.92 -0.11 1.15
C ALA A 83 15.83 -0.50 2.63
N ILE A 84 15.37 -1.73 2.94
CA ILE A 84 15.30 -2.23 4.32
C ILE A 84 16.69 -2.52 4.89
N GLU A 85 17.67 -2.90 4.06
CA GLU A 85 19.04 -3.16 4.51
C GLU A 85 19.76 -1.93 5.08
N VAL A 86 19.25 -0.72 4.79
CA VAL A 86 19.82 0.55 5.25
C VAL A 86 18.98 1.28 6.30
N LEU A 87 17.95 0.62 6.86
CA LEU A 87 17.14 1.12 8.00
C LEU A 87 17.74 0.70 9.35
#